data_AF-A0A9D1LIC5-F1
#
_entry.id   AF-A0A9D1LIC5-F1
#
_cell.length_a   1.000
_cell.length_b   1.000
_cell.length_c   1.000
_cell.angle_alpha   90.00
_cell.angle_beta   90.00
_cell.angle_gamma   90.00
#
_symmetry.space_group_name_H-M   'P 1'
#
loop_
_entity.id
_entity.type
_entity.pdbx_description
1 polymer ?
#
loop_
_entity_poly.entity_id
_entity_poly.type
_entity_poly.pdbx_seq_one_letter_code
_entity_poly.pdbx_strand_id
1 'polypeptide(L)'
;MKLTSEKAIMLLKDCKGMAKNDEWIKHSICIGNAAGVIAKALKLDEEKAKTLGYIHDIGKRFNWNSNEGVIPHAINGYNYLKSLGYDEEYSGICIKHSFLNNDINCLANDRDFTDSSDKHYLFIKEYIKKEYTIYDKIINLCDLMCTVKLQTLEKRIIDLLLRHGVYKNTHYHLVEAFKLKETFDNLLGYNLYNLFPQIKDNL
;
A
#
# COMPACT_ATOMS: atom_id res chain seq x y z
N MET A 1 -13.92 16.25 2.02
CA MET A 1 -14.04 16.01 3.48
C MET A 1 -12.76 15.36 4.00
N LYS A 2 -12.20 15.86 5.11
CA LYS A 2 -11.03 15.26 5.77
C LYS A 2 -11.40 13.95 6.46
N LEU A 3 -10.57 12.92 6.31
CA LEU A 3 -10.67 11.65 7.04
C LEU A 3 -9.64 11.63 8.18
N THR A 4 -10.08 11.25 9.38
CA THR A 4 -9.21 11.07 10.55
C THR A 4 -8.83 9.60 10.71
N SER A 5 -7.74 9.33 11.44
CA SER A 5 -7.27 7.97 11.71
C SER A 5 -8.31 7.15 12.48
N GLU A 6 -9.00 7.77 13.45
CA GLU A 6 -10.10 7.16 14.21
C GLU A 6 -11.24 6.72 13.31
N LYS A 7 -11.70 7.61 12.41
CA LYS A 7 -12.76 7.29 11.43
C LYS A 7 -12.29 6.24 10.43
N ALA A 8 -11.03 6.29 9.98
CA ALA A 8 -10.46 5.28 9.09
C ALA A 8 -10.43 3.89 9.75
N ILE A 9 -10.06 3.81 11.03
CA ILE A 9 -10.14 2.57 11.82
C ILE A 9 -11.58 2.08 11.95
N MET A 10 -12.54 2.96 12.17
CA MET A 10 -13.97 2.58 12.22
C MET A 10 -14.43 1.99 10.89
N LEU A 11 -14.15 2.68 9.77
CA LEU A 11 -14.46 2.19 8.42
C LEU A 11 -13.85 0.81 8.15
N LEU A 12 -12.59 0.59 8.55
CA LEU A 12 -11.94 -0.72 8.43
C LEU A 12 -12.65 -1.80 9.26
N LYS A 13 -12.97 -1.51 10.52
CA LYS A 13 -13.64 -2.46 11.42
C LYS A 13 -15.03 -2.83 10.93
N ASP A 14 -15.75 -1.87 10.36
CA ASP A 14 -17.08 -2.08 9.77
C ASP A 14 -17.03 -3.00 8.53
N CYS A 15 -15.84 -3.23 7.95
CA CYS A 15 -15.68 -4.15 6.82
C CYS A 15 -15.50 -5.62 7.21
N LYS A 16 -15.53 -5.96 8.51
CA LYS A 16 -15.35 -7.33 8.99
C LYS A 16 -16.39 -8.28 8.37
N GLY A 17 -15.94 -9.40 7.82
CA GLY A 17 -16.80 -10.38 7.14
C GLY A 17 -17.23 -9.98 5.72
N MET A 18 -16.81 -8.82 5.21
CA MET A 18 -17.11 -8.37 3.85
C MET A 18 -16.08 -8.82 2.80
N ALA A 19 -15.14 -9.68 3.16
CA ALA A 19 -14.26 -10.37 2.21
C ALA A 19 -14.06 -11.83 2.62
N LYS A 20 -13.42 -12.63 1.75
CA LYS A 20 -13.09 -14.04 1.98
C LYS A 20 -12.37 -14.30 3.31
N ASN A 21 -11.55 -13.34 3.75
CA ASN A 21 -10.95 -13.32 5.09
C ASN A 21 -10.78 -11.87 5.57
N ASP A 22 -10.52 -11.70 6.86
CA ASP A 22 -10.30 -10.39 7.50
C ASP A 22 -8.79 -10.06 7.68
N GLU A 23 -7.87 -10.83 7.09
CA GLU A 23 -6.43 -10.60 7.27
C GLU A 23 -5.97 -9.30 6.64
N TRP A 24 -6.61 -8.85 5.56
CA TRP A 24 -6.36 -7.55 4.94
C TRP A 24 -6.65 -6.37 5.90
N ILE A 25 -7.59 -6.54 6.84
CA ILE A 25 -7.88 -5.52 7.88
C ILE A 25 -6.69 -5.45 8.84
N LYS A 26 -6.19 -6.60 9.32
CA LYS A 26 -5.01 -6.66 10.20
C LYS A 26 -3.77 -6.08 9.50
N HIS A 27 -3.61 -6.40 8.22
CA HIS A 27 -2.56 -5.86 7.37
C HIS A 27 -2.63 -4.34 7.25
N SER A 28 -3.82 -3.79 6.96
CA SER A 28 -4.02 -2.34 6.90
C SER A 28 -3.72 -1.65 8.23
N ILE A 29 -4.10 -2.26 9.36
CA ILE A 29 -3.75 -1.76 10.70
C ILE A 29 -2.23 -1.76 10.91
N CYS A 30 -1.55 -2.84 10.51
CA CYS A 30 -0.09 -2.93 10.60
C CYS A 30 0.59 -1.83 9.79
N ILE A 31 0.12 -1.59 8.56
CA ILE A 31 0.64 -0.53 7.67
C ILE A 31 0.42 0.85 8.29
N GLY A 32 -0.80 1.18 8.72
CA GLY A 32 -1.06 2.50 9.30
C GLY A 32 -0.22 2.78 10.54
N ASN A 33 -0.02 1.78 11.40
CA ASN A 33 0.85 1.91 12.57
C ASN A 33 2.33 2.14 12.18
N ALA A 34 2.85 1.37 11.22
CA ALA A 34 4.22 1.53 10.74
C ALA A 34 4.42 2.88 10.03
N ALA A 35 3.45 3.30 9.23
CA ALA A 35 3.45 4.57 8.51
C ALA A 35 3.50 5.76 9.49
N GLY A 36 2.73 5.69 10.58
CA GLY A 36 2.78 6.71 11.64
C GLY A 36 4.16 6.84 12.28
N VAL A 37 4.83 5.71 12.58
CA VAL A 37 6.18 5.71 13.15
C VAL A 37 7.19 6.38 12.21
N ILE A 38 7.16 6.02 10.91
CA ILE A 38 8.06 6.62 9.91
C ILE A 38 7.76 8.12 9.75
N ALA A 39 6.49 8.49 9.61
CA ALA A 39 6.10 9.89 9.47
C ALA A 39 6.56 10.73 10.66
N LYS A 40 6.37 10.23 11.89
CA LYS A 40 6.85 10.90 13.11
C LYS A 40 8.37 11.10 13.11
N ALA A 41 9.13 10.06 12.75
CA ALA A 41 10.59 10.14 12.68
C ALA A 41 11.08 11.19 11.65
N LEU A 42 10.32 11.36 10.56
CA LEU A 42 10.56 12.38 9.53
C LEU A 42 9.98 13.75 9.86
N LYS A 43 9.40 13.96 11.05
CA LYS A 43 8.72 15.19 11.47
C LYS A 43 7.54 15.57 10.54
N LEU A 44 6.86 14.57 10.01
CA LEU A 44 5.62 14.69 9.22
C LEU A 44 4.37 14.48 10.09
N ASP A 45 3.18 14.67 9.52
CA ASP A 45 1.90 14.44 10.19
C ASP A 45 1.66 12.92 10.37
N GLU A 46 1.85 12.45 11.60
CA GLU A 46 1.65 11.05 12.02
C GLU A 46 0.21 10.57 11.75
N GLU A 47 -0.78 11.41 12.04
CA GLU A 47 -2.20 11.06 11.93
C GLU A 47 -2.63 10.91 10.47
N LYS A 48 -2.10 11.76 9.59
CA LYS A 48 -2.29 11.63 8.15
C LYS A 48 -1.71 10.31 7.63
N ALA A 49 -0.48 9.96 8.00
CA ALA A 49 0.16 8.72 7.55
C ALA A 49 -0.60 7.48 8.04
N LYS A 50 -1.01 7.45 9.31
CA LYS A 50 -1.88 6.41 9.85
C LYS A 50 -3.17 6.25 9.06
N THR A 51 -3.86 7.36 8.83
CA THR A 51 -5.13 7.38 8.10
C THR A 51 -4.98 6.74 6.73
N LEU A 52 -4.00 7.17 5.93
CA LEU A 52 -3.76 6.66 4.59
C LEU A 52 -3.40 5.16 4.62
N GLY A 53 -2.57 4.72 5.57
CA GLY A 53 -2.22 3.32 5.72
C GLY A 53 -3.40 2.44 6.08
N TYR A 54 -4.33 2.92 6.92
CA TYR A 54 -5.54 2.17 7.27
C TYR A 54 -6.47 1.97 6.08
N ILE A 55 -6.60 2.93 5.16
CA ILE A 55 -7.60 2.84 4.08
C ILE A 55 -7.05 2.38 2.73
N HIS A 56 -5.73 2.24 2.55
CA HIS A 56 -5.14 1.94 1.24
C HIS A 56 -5.82 0.73 0.55
N ASP A 57 -6.14 -0.31 1.32
CA ASP A 57 -6.71 -1.58 0.86
C ASP A 57 -8.23 -1.67 1.01
N ILE A 58 -8.93 -0.59 1.38
CA ILE A 58 -10.36 -0.63 1.77
C ILE A 58 -11.26 -1.22 0.67
N GLY A 59 -10.83 -1.18 -0.60
CA GLY A 59 -11.54 -1.81 -1.72
C GLY A 59 -11.62 -3.33 -1.65
N LYS A 60 -10.79 -4.01 -0.84
CA LYS A 60 -10.88 -5.46 -0.62
C LYS A 60 -12.19 -5.89 0.03
N ARG A 61 -12.93 -4.97 0.67
CA ARG A 61 -14.29 -5.21 1.19
C ARG A 61 -15.33 -5.61 0.13
N PHE A 62 -15.00 -5.52 -1.16
CA PHE A 62 -15.88 -5.90 -2.26
C PHE A 62 -15.50 -7.25 -2.89
N ASN A 63 -14.45 -7.93 -2.38
CA ASN A 63 -13.85 -9.12 -2.99
C ASN A 63 -14.69 -10.41 -2.85
N TRP A 64 -15.88 -10.38 -2.26
CA TRP A 64 -16.86 -11.48 -2.46
C TRP A 64 -17.43 -11.46 -3.89
N ASN A 65 -17.50 -10.29 -4.52
CA ASN A 65 -18.22 -10.04 -5.78
C ASN A 65 -17.32 -9.53 -6.91
N SER A 66 -16.00 -9.50 -6.74
CA SER A 66 -15.05 -8.97 -7.73
C SER A 66 -13.89 -9.94 -8.00
N ASN A 67 -13.38 -9.90 -9.23
CA ASN A 67 -12.17 -10.62 -9.61
C ASN A 67 -11.03 -10.29 -8.63
N GLU A 68 -10.28 -11.31 -8.20
CA GLU A 68 -9.08 -11.14 -7.38
C GLU A 68 -7.99 -10.46 -8.22
N GLY A 69 -7.35 -9.41 -7.69
CA GLY A 69 -6.27 -8.70 -8.38
C GLY A 69 -6.06 -7.26 -7.89
N VAL A 70 -5.00 -6.61 -8.40
CA VAL A 70 -4.62 -5.24 -8.00
C VAL A 70 -5.61 -4.19 -8.48
N ILE A 71 -5.97 -4.23 -9.77
CA ILE A 71 -6.89 -3.24 -10.37
C ILE A 71 -8.27 -3.22 -9.70
N PRO A 72 -8.95 -4.37 -9.48
CA PRO A 72 -10.29 -4.36 -8.90
C PRO A 72 -10.35 -3.69 -7.52
N HIS A 73 -9.47 -4.05 -6.59
CA HIS A 73 -9.52 -3.48 -5.24
C HIS A 73 -9.07 -2.00 -5.21
N ALA A 74 -8.11 -1.61 -6.06
CA ALA A 74 -7.69 -0.22 -6.18
C ALA A 74 -8.85 0.70 -6.62
N ILE A 75 -9.57 0.30 -7.67
CA ILE A 75 -10.72 1.05 -8.20
C ILE A 75 -11.90 1.04 -7.22
N ASN A 76 -12.19 -0.10 -6.61
CA ASN A 76 -13.27 -0.21 -5.64
C ASN A 76 -13.01 0.68 -4.41
N GLY A 77 -11.78 0.70 -3.91
CA GLY A 77 -11.38 1.55 -2.78
C GLY A 77 -11.48 3.04 -3.12
N TYR A 78 -10.95 3.42 -4.29
CA TYR A 78 -11.05 4.78 -4.81
C TYR A 78 -12.52 5.24 -4.89
N ASN A 79 -13.37 4.47 -5.59
CA ASN A 79 -14.78 4.81 -5.79
C ASN A 79 -15.56 4.86 -4.46
N TYR A 80 -15.27 3.95 -3.54
CA TYR A 80 -15.92 3.91 -2.22
C TYR A 80 -15.60 5.15 -1.40
N LEU A 81 -14.33 5.57 -1.31
CA LEU A 81 -13.98 6.76 -0.55
C LEU A 81 -14.52 8.05 -1.20
N LYS A 82 -14.56 8.09 -2.54
CA LYS A 82 -15.22 9.20 -3.28
C LYS A 82 -16.72 9.24 -3.01
N SER A 83 -17.42 8.11 -2.97
CA SER A 83 -18.86 8.07 -2.71
C SER A 83 -19.23 8.51 -1.29
N LEU A 84 -18.31 8.34 -0.34
CA LEU A 84 -18.42 8.88 1.03
C LEU A 84 -18.08 10.39 1.11
N GLY A 85 -17.62 11.02 0.03
CA GLY A 85 -17.30 12.45 -0.02
C GLY A 85 -15.92 12.84 0.52
N TYR A 86 -15.02 11.87 0.72
CA TYR A 86 -13.66 12.15 1.17
C TYR A 86 -12.80 12.80 0.08
N ASP A 87 -11.82 13.59 0.52
CA ASP A 87 -10.92 14.31 -0.37
C ASP A 87 -10.04 13.37 -1.20
N GLU A 88 -9.59 13.87 -2.36
CA GLU A 88 -8.88 13.10 -3.38
C GLU A 88 -7.62 12.39 -2.86
N GLU A 89 -6.94 12.96 -1.86
CA GLU A 89 -5.75 12.35 -1.26
C GLU A 89 -6.05 11.00 -0.59
N TYR A 90 -7.26 10.82 -0.04
CA TYR A 90 -7.65 9.57 0.61
C TYR A 90 -8.07 8.52 -0.42
N SER A 91 -8.89 8.88 -1.40
CA SER A 91 -9.24 7.94 -2.46
C SER A 91 -8.03 7.58 -3.33
N GLY A 92 -7.15 8.54 -3.57
CA GLY A 92 -5.98 8.38 -4.42
C GLY A 92 -4.98 7.36 -3.89
N ILE A 93 -4.86 7.19 -2.57
CA ILE A 93 -3.95 6.19 -2.00
C ILE A 93 -4.35 4.76 -2.37
N CYS A 94 -5.66 4.49 -2.53
CA CYS A 94 -6.14 3.18 -2.98
C CYS A 94 -5.63 2.80 -4.36
N ILE A 95 -5.33 3.80 -5.22
CA ILE A 95 -4.70 3.56 -6.53
C ILE A 95 -3.19 3.52 -6.40
N LYS A 96 -2.60 4.53 -5.78
CA LYS A 96 -1.15 4.76 -5.80
C LYS A 96 -0.34 3.71 -5.04
N HIS A 97 -0.90 3.10 -3.98
CA HIS A 97 -0.12 2.27 -3.07
C HIS A 97 0.52 1.04 -3.74
N SER A 98 -0.08 0.49 -4.80
CA SER A 98 0.41 -0.74 -5.44
C SER A 98 1.44 -0.51 -6.55
N PHE A 99 1.54 0.72 -7.09
CA PHE A 99 2.40 1.02 -8.24
C PHE A 99 3.59 1.88 -7.80
N LEU A 100 4.79 1.32 -7.89
CA LEU A 100 6.04 2.03 -7.65
C LEU A 100 6.44 2.83 -8.89
N ASN A 101 7.31 3.82 -8.69
CA ASN A 101 7.91 4.62 -9.76
C ASN A 101 6.89 5.19 -10.79
N ASN A 102 5.65 5.43 -10.35
CA ASN A 102 4.57 5.97 -11.19
C ASN A 102 4.32 5.15 -12.47
N ASP A 103 4.60 3.85 -12.43
CA ASP A 103 4.54 2.95 -13.59
C ASP A 103 3.53 1.82 -13.34
N ILE A 104 2.59 1.67 -14.27
CA ILE A 104 1.53 0.67 -14.20
C ILE A 104 2.07 -0.77 -14.25
N ASN A 105 3.33 -0.96 -14.68
CA ASN A 105 4.00 -2.26 -14.69
C ASN A 105 4.94 -2.48 -13.50
N CYS A 106 5.16 -1.48 -12.65
CA CYS A 106 6.03 -1.60 -11.48
C CYS A 106 5.22 -1.93 -10.22
N LEU A 107 4.74 -3.16 -10.16
CA LEU A 107 3.96 -3.71 -9.04
C LEU A 107 4.33 -5.18 -8.82
N ALA A 108 4.05 -5.70 -7.63
CA ALA A 108 4.11 -7.14 -7.39
C ALA A 108 2.92 -7.83 -8.09
N ASN A 109 3.19 -8.61 -9.13
CA ASN A 109 2.16 -9.25 -9.95
C ASN A 109 2.50 -10.69 -10.33
N ASP A 110 1.49 -11.42 -10.80
CA ASP A 110 1.52 -12.82 -11.23
C ASP A 110 1.67 -12.98 -12.76
N ARG A 111 2.23 -11.97 -13.43
CA ARG A 111 2.32 -11.91 -14.90
C ARG A 111 3.41 -10.93 -15.34
N ASP A 112 3.76 -11.01 -16.63
CA ASP A 112 4.78 -10.14 -17.24
C ASP A 112 4.39 -8.65 -17.20
N PHE A 113 3.15 -8.30 -17.55
CA PHE A 113 2.69 -6.91 -17.66
C PHE A 113 1.26 -6.77 -17.13
N THR A 114 0.91 -5.57 -16.69
CA THR A 114 -0.48 -5.26 -16.32
C THR A 114 -1.40 -5.39 -17.54
N ASP A 115 -2.55 -6.02 -17.34
CA ASP A 115 -3.51 -6.30 -18.41
C ASP A 115 -4.03 -5.01 -19.03
N SER A 116 -3.60 -4.74 -20.26
CA SER A 116 -3.99 -3.55 -21.02
C SER A 116 -5.41 -3.63 -21.58
N SER A 117 -6.06 -4.80 -21.52
CA SER A 117 -7.46 -4.97 -21.90
C SER A 117 -8.44 -4.62 -20.78
N ASP A 118 -7.96 -4.45 -19.54
CA ASP A 118 -8.81 -4.01 -18.43
C ASP A 118 -9.37 -2.60 -18.71
N LYS A 119 -10.69 -2.44 -18.55
CA LYS A 119 -11.40 -1.17 -18.79
C LYS A 119 -10.88 0.00 -17.95
N HIS A 120 -10.22 -0.27 -16.82
CA HIS A 120 -9.62 0.73 -15.93
C HIS A 120 -8.13 0.98 -16.20
N TYR A 121 -7.50 0.24 -17.11
CA TYR A 121 -6.07 0.34 -17.40
C TYR A 121 -5.64 1.78 -17.71
N LEU A 122 -6.30 2.44 -18.67
CA LEU A 122 -5.97 3.81 -19.07
C LEU A 122 -6.19 4.81 -17.94
N PHE A 123 -7.26 4.66 -17.17
CA PHE A 123 -7.53 5.52 -16.02
C PHE A 123 -6.41 5.42 -14.99
N ILE A 124 -6.02 4.20 -14.58
CA ILE A 124 -4.94 4.00 -13.61
C ILE A 124 -3.62 4.53 -14.16
N LYS A 125 -3.29 4.20 -15.41
CA LYS A 125 -2.04 4.61 -16.06
C LYS A 125 -1.89 6.13 -16.10
N GLU A 126 -2.96 6.87 -16.37
CA GLU A 126 -2.93 8.33 -16.33
C GLU A 126 -2.97 8.87 -14.89
N TYR A 127 -3.68 8.20 -13.98
CA TYR A 127 -3.79 8.63 -12.59
C TYR A 127 -2.45 8.59 -11.85
N ILE A 128 -1.67 7.53 -12.04
CA ILE A 128 -0.38 7.34 -11.36
C ILE A 128 0.73 8.25 -11.91
N LYS A 129 0.53 8.95 -13.04
CA LYS A 129 1.45 10.00 -13.50
C LYS A 129 1.48 11.20 -12.58
N LYS A 130 0.44 11.41 -11.76
CA LYS A 130 0.41 12.44 -10.72
C LYS A 130 1.56 12.21 -9.74
N GLU A 131 2.16 13.29 -9.25
CA GLU A 131 3.27 13.19 -8.30
C GLU A 131 2.85 12.41 -7.03
N TYR A 132 3.74 11.52 -6.59
CA TYR A 132 3.60 10.79 -5.34
C TYR A 132 4.14 11.63 -4.20
N THR A 133 3.27 11.94 -3.25
CA THR A 133 3.66 12.64 -2.03
C THR A 133 4.58 11.75 -1.18
N ILE A 134 5.27 12.35 -0.20
CA ILE A 134 6.04 11.57 0.77
C ILE A 134 5.16 10.58 1.53
N TYR A 135 3.89 10.90 1.77
CA TYR A 135 2.94 9.98 2.41
C TYR A 135 2.60 8.79 1.50
N ASP A 136 2.39 9.01 0.21
CA ASP A 136 2.16 7.93 -0.77
C ASP A 136 3.34 6.94 -0.73
N LYS A 137 4.56 7.47 -0.75
CA LYS A 137 5.81 6.68 -0.68
C LYS A 137 5.97 5.92 0.65
N ILE A 138 5.57 6.53 1.78
CA ILE A 138 5.56 5.84 3.08
C ILE A 138 4.63 4.63 3.03
N ILE A 139 3.42 4.80 2.47
CA ILE A 139 2.46 3.69 2.35
C ILE A 139 2.97 2.62 1.39
N ASN A 140 3.55 2.99 0.24
CA ASN A 140 4.19 2.05 -0.68
C ASN A 140 5.21 1.17 0.06
N LEU A 141 6.11 1.79 0.84
CA LEU A 141 7.14 1.04 1.59
C LEU A 141 6.51 0.18 2.69
N CYS A 142 5.54 0.71 3.44
CA CYS A 142 4.91 -0.03 4.53
C CYS A 142 4.14 -1.25 4.01
N ASP A 143 3.48 -1.16 2.86
CA ASP A 143 2.83 -2.31 2.21
C ASP A 143 3.85 -3.41 1.82
N LEU A 144 5.01 -2.98 1.31
CA LEU A 144 6.15 -3.84 1.05
C LEU A 144 6.93 -4.29 2.29
N MET A 145 6.49 -3.94 3.50
CA MET A 145 7.09 -4.40 4.76
C MET A 145 6.09 -5.13 5.66
N CYS A 146 4.79 -4.93 5.48
CA CYS A 146 3.77 -5.45 6.37
C CYS A 146 3.06 -6.66 5.75
N THR A 147 2.87 -7.70 6.56
CA THR A 147 1.81 -8.70 6.39
C THR A 147 0.72 -8.36 7.40
N VAL A 148 0.22 -9.33 8.17
CA VAL A 148 -0.47 -9.05 9.45
C VAL A 148 0.49 -8.59 10.56
N LYS A 149 1.80 -8.76 10.33
CA LYS A 149 2.88 -8.28 11.18
C LYS A 149 3.94 -7.55 10.34
N LEU A 150 4.67 -6.64 10.99
CA LEU A 150 5.80 -5.96 10.38
C LEU A 150 6.94 -6.94 10.12
N GLN A 151 7.58 -6.83 8.96
CA GLN A 151 8.71 -7.64 8.51
C GLN A 151 9.78 -6.73 7.87
N THR A 152 10.93 -7.29 7.52
CA THR A 152 11.86 -6.61 6.62
C THR A 152 11.31 -6.62 5.19
N LEU A 153 11.74 -5.66 4.38
CA LEU A 153 11.47 -5.62 2.94
C LEU A 153 11.91 -6.93 2.28
N GLU A 154 13.09 -7.45 2.61
CA GLU A 154 13.64 -8.68 2.04
C GLU A 154 12.72 -9.88 2.29
N LYS A 155 12.24 -10.06 3.53
CA LYS A 155 11.32 -11.15 3.88
C LYS A 155 9.98 -11.01 3.15
N ARG A 156 9.45 -9.79 3.04
CA ARG A 156 8.22 -9.51 2.31
C ARG A 156 8.38 -9.78 0.80
N ILE A 157 9.51 -9.39 0.23
CA ILE A 157 9.85 -9.66 -1.16
C ILE A 157 9.89 -11.16 -1.42
N ILE A 158 10.57 -11.95 -0.59
CA ILE A 158 10.63 -13.41 -0.75
C ILE A 158 9.21 -14.01 -0.72
N ASP A 159 8.36 -13.59 0.23
CA ASP A 159 6.94 -14.01 0.28
C ASP A 159 6.19 -13.67 -1.02
N LEU A 160 6.36 -12.46 -1.56
CA LEU A 160 5.74 -12.05 -2.82
C LEU A 160 6.19 -12.92 -3.99
N LEU A 161 7.49 -13.22 -4.09
CA LEU A 161 8.06 -14.09 -5.14
C LEU A 161 7.53 -15.53 -5.03
N LEU A 162 7.36 -16.05 -3.82
CA LEU A 162 6.80 -17.39 -3.60
C LEU A 162 5.32 -17.49 -3.97
N ARG A 163 4.53 -16.43 -3.71
CA ARG A 163 3.09 -16.42 -4.01
C ARG A 163 2.77 -16.13 -5.46
N HIS A 164 3.51 -15.23 -6.10
CA HIS A 164 3.20 -14.76 -7.44
C HIS A 164 4.06 -15.45 -8.51
N GLY A 165 5.31 -15.80 -8.19
CA GLY A 165 6.31 -16.27 -9.15
C GLY A 165 7.27 -15.15 -9.59
N VAL A 166 8.10 -15.46 -10.59
CA VAL A 166 9.08 -14.53 -11.18
C VAL A 166 8.75 -14.32 -12.66
N TYR A 167 8.57 -13.05 -13.06
CA TYR A 167 8.18 -12.62 -14.40
C TYR A 167 9.10 -11.50 -14.91
N LYS A 168 8.89 -11.05 -16.16
CA LYS A 168 9.75 -10.05 -16.81
C LYS A 168 9.97 -8.77 -15.98
N ASN A 169 8.93 -8.25 -15.35
CA ASN A 169 9.02 -7.02 -14.56
C ASN A 169 9.36 -7.25 -13.07
N THR A 170 9.53 -8.49 -12.63
CA THR A 170 9.87 -8.79 -11.23
C THR A 170 11.20 -8.14 -10.83
N HIS A 171 12.24 -8.22 -11.67
CA HIS A 171 13.51 -7.57 -11.37
C HIS A 171 13.38 -6.05 -11.25
N TYR A 172 12.60 -5.42 -12.13
CA TYR A 172 12.34 -3.99 -12.09
C TYR A 172 11.64 -3.57 -10.80
N HIS A 173 10.55 -4.26 -10.42
CA HIS A 173 9.85 -4.00 -9.15
C HIS A 173 10.78 -4.17 -7.92
N LEU A 174 11.63 -5.21 -7.92
CA LEU A 174 12.61 -5.42 -6.84
C LEU A 174 13.55 -4.22 -6.70
N VAL A 175 14.15 -3.78 -7.80
CA VAL A 175 15.08 -2.64 -7.81
C VAL A 175 14.40 -1.37 -7.28
N GLU A 176 13.18 -1.07 -7.73
CA GLU A 176 12.45 0.11 -7.28
C GLU A 176 12.02 0.02 -5.80
N ALA A 177 11.69 -1.17 -5.30
CA ALA A 177 11.38 -1.38 -3.88
C ALA A 177 12.59 -1.10 -2.97
N PHE A 178 13.78 -1.57 -3.36
CA PHE A 178 15.01 -1.30 -2.60
C PHE A 178 15.43 0.18 -2.67
N LYS A 179 15.31 0.83 -3.84
CA LYS A 179 15.53 2.28 -3.98
C LYS A 179 14.57 3.08 -3.10
N LEU A 180 13.31 2.65 -3.00
CA LEU A 180 12.33 3.29 -2.13
C LEU A 180 12.77 3.22 -0.66
N LYS A 181 13.20 2.04 -0.18
CA LYS A 181 13.75 1.91 1.18
C LYS A 181 14.99 2.77 1.37
N GLU A 182 15.93 2.74 0.44
CA GLU A 182 17.17 3.54 0.49
C GLU A 182 16.85 5.04 0.58
N THR A 183 15.83 5.52 -0.15
CA THR A 183 15.35 6.90 -0.05
C THR A 183 14.96 7.24 1.39
N PHE A 184 14.25 6.35 2.09
CA PHE A 184 13.88 6.59 3.49
C PHE A 184 15.04 6.45 4.46
N ASP A 185 15.98 5.51 4.23
CA ASP A 185 17.21 5.42 5.02
C ASP A 185 17.99 6.74 4.94
N ASN A 186 18.12 7.31 3.73
CA ASN A 186 18.79 8.59 3.49
C ASN A 186 18.06 9.77 4.13
N LEU A 187 16.72 9.81 4.07
CA LEU A 187 15.93 10.85 4.72
C LEU A 187 16.04 10.79 6.25
N LEU A 188 16.19 9.60 6.83
CA LEU A 188 16.36 9.39 8.27
C LEU A 188 17.81 9.63 8.73
N GLY A 189 18.79 9.41 7.86
CA GLY A 189 20.21 9.42 8.19
C GLY A 189 20.70 8.13 8.89
N TYR A 190 19.89 7.08 8.87
CA TYR A 190 20.20 5.76 9.44
C TYR A 190 19.27 4.70 8.83
N ASN A 191 19.59 3.42 9.04
CA ASN A 191 18.76 2.31 8.56
C ASN A 191 17.34 2.37 9.19
N LEU A 192 16.31 2.51 8.36
CA LEU A 192 14.90 2.60 8.74
C LEU A 192 14.45 1.49 9.68
N TYR A 193 15.02 0.28 9.60
CA TYR A 193 14.68 -0.81 10.51
C TYR A 193 14.99 -0.49 11.98
N ASN A 194 15.87 0.48 12.26
CA ASN A 194 16.12 0.95 13.63
C ASN A 194 14.89 1.62 14.28
N LEU A 195 13.90 2.06 13.49
CA LEU A 195 12.62 2.55 14.00
C LEU A 195 11.75 1.42 14.59
N PHE A 196 12.06 0.17 14.29
CA PHE A 196 11.20 -0.98 14.57
C PHE A 196 11.97 -2.09 15.31
N PRO A 197 12.10 -1.99 16.66
CA PRO A 197 12.81 -2.99 17.45
C PRO A 197 12.32 -4.43 17.20
N GLN A 198 11.02 -4.61 17.01
CA GLN A 198 10.39 -5.91 16.75
C GLN A 198 10.83 -6.59 15.44
N ILE A 199 11.44 -5.87 14.50
CA ILE A 199 12.04 -6.49 13.32
C ILE A 199 13.28 -7.30 13.70
N LYS A 200 14.04 -6.86 14.72
CA LYS A 200 15.25 -7.55 15.17
C LYS A 200 14.94 -8.89 15.83
N ASP A 201 13.82 -8.98 16.53
CA ASP A 201 13.34 -10.23 17.14
C ASP A 201 12.85 -11.25 16.10
N ASN A 202 12.61 -10.79 14.88
CA ASN A 202 12.16 -11.61 13.77
C ASN A 202 13.27 -11.94 12.78
N LEU A 203 14.54 -11.56 13.01
CA LEU A 203 15.66 -11.81 12.08
C LEU A 203 16.08 -13.28 12.07
#